data_AF-A0A4R3T3D4-F1
#
_entry.id   AF-A0A4R3T3D4-F1
#
_cell.length_a   1.000
_cell.length_b   1.000
_cell.length_c   1.000
_cell.angle_alpha   90.00
_cell.angle_beta   90.00
_cell.angle_gamma   90.00
#
_symmetry.space_group_name_H-M   'P 1'
#
loop_
_entity.id
_entity.type
_entity.pdbx_description
1 polymer ?
#
loop_
_entity_poly.entity_id
_entity_poly.type
_entity_poly.pdbx_seq_one_letter_code
_entity_poly.pdbx_strand_id
1 'polypeptide(L)'
;MTATPFLRIPPFPGHRAPPLAQPAPGEAPAATDLSSLLRQARVGSTFWGASAALPEGRDVLASASGTAAAGEVARHLGDLGLTERAAARGAIVGLENLPSLPSDGDPWTACASASLVIADAEDELLLVAALCGCKVAPLGTGRFAALSDPAELDAVAAREIGRWTYRDPFGEGRLEPAQAIGLLAGWRTLIDANRKVAGVYGIARWKRITADNLLWDGSGPVRHAEGAQVPAESSLALAWIARSDAQALADLEARGIRIGEIEDGMIRSTGLGANCVPPLSIVVDANGPHFDPAQASELEIILETAAIPRAVIERAGALRERLVSGGISKYGLDAERAPRADDEGSARIGGRKRVLVTGQVEDDRSVLHGGGGLDNLELLRRARAEEPGAHIIFKPHPDVEAGHRKGHVPDARALEFADTIDRTSSIAALLDQVDAVHVLTSLAGFEALMRGREVVTHGVPFYAGWGLTRDLGAVPARRTRRRTLDELVAATLILYPRYLDPVTRLPCGPETLVDRIASGQANVRSALIRLREVQGRMNRVLGWMTRR
;
A
#
# COMPACT_ATOMS: atom_id res chain seq x y z
N MET A 1 28.57 24.07 -0.93
CA MET A 1 27.62 22.94 -0.80
C MET A 1 26.36 23.31 -1.58
N THR A 2 25.86 22.43 -2.44
CA THR A 2 24.56 22.64 -3.10
C THR A 2 23.48 22.64 -2.02
N ALA A 3 22.64 23.68 -1.98
CA ALA A 3 21.56 23.79 -1.01
C ALA A 3 20.66 22.53 -1.06
N THR A 4 20.24 22.02 0.09
CA THR A 4 19.32 20.88 0.15
C THR A 4 17.89 21.37 -0.07
N PRO A 5 17.09 20.71 -0.94
CA PRO A 5 15.69 21.09 -1.14
C PRO A 5 14.85 20.80 0.11
N PHE A 6 13.95 21.72 0.42
CA PHE A 6 12.97 21.54 1.51
C PHE A 6 12.05 20.34 1.25
N LEU A 7 11.55 20.19 0.03
CA LEU A 7 10.76 19.03 -0.39
C LEU A 7 11.64 18.00 -1.06
N ARG A 8 11.73 16.81 -0.46
CA ARG A 8 12.62 15.74 -0.90
C ARG A 8 12.04 14.37 -0.60
N ILE A 9 12.44 13.40 -1.42
CA ILE A 9 12.04 12.00 -1.29
C ILE A 9 12.61 11.46 0.03
N PRO A 10 11.79 10.83 0.90
CA PRO A 10 12.29 10.10 2.05
C PRO A 10 13.29 9.02 1.61
N PRO A 11 14.32 8.71 2.41
CA PRO A 11 15.33 7.71 2.08
C PRO A 11 14.79 6.28 2.22
N PHE A 12 13.73 5.95 1.46
CA PHE A 12 13.13 4.62 1.44
C PHE A 12 14.19 3.54 1.13
N PRO A 13 14.10 2.35 1.76
CA PRO A 13 15.10 1.29 1.60
C PRO A 13 15.47 1.00 0.13
N GLY A 14 16.69 1.38 -0.28
CA GLY A 14 17.22 1.06 -1.60
C GLY A 14 16.45 1.63 -2.79
N HIS A 15 15.76 2.78 -2.62
CA HIS A 15 15.12 3.50 -3.72
C HIS A 15 16.14 3.97 -4.78
N ARG A 16 15.66 4.14 -6.01
CA ARG A 16 16.46 4.44 -7.21
C ARG A 16 15.98 5.67 -7.99
N ALA A 17 14.95 6.34 -7.47
CA ALA A 17 14.40 7.53 -8.10
C ALA A 17 15.44 8.65 -8.19
N PRO A 18 15.42 9.47 -9.26
CA PRO A 18 16.13 10.73 -9.27
C PRO A 18 15.60 11.66 -8.17
N PRO A 19 16.36 12.72 -7.80
CA PRO A 19 15.87 13.72 -6.85
C PRO A 19 14.54 14.33 -7.30
N LEU A 20 13.59 14.45 -6.37
CA LEU A 20 12.29 15.09 -6.60
C LEU A 20 12.44 16.54 -7.05
N ALA A 21 13.37 17.28 -6.44
CA ALA A 21 13.60 18.69 -6.68
C ALA A 21 14.96 18.90 -7.36
N GLN A 22 14.98 19.70 -8.43
CA GLN A 22 16.21 20.09 -9.14
C GLN A 22 16.39 21.62 -9.09
N PRO A 23 17.63 22.13 -8.93
CA PRO A 23 17.88 23.56 -8.95
C PRO A 23 17.53 24.11 -10.32
N ALA A 24 16.50 24.95 -10.38
CA ALA A 24 16.16 25.71 -11.57
C ALA A 24 15.33 26.91 -11.12
N PRO A 25 15.71 28.14 -11.49
CA PRO A 25 14.89 29.31 -11.21
C PRO A 25 13.61 29.22 -12.05
N GLY A 26 12.50 28.83 -11.43
CA GLY A 26 11.17 29.12 -11.93
C GLY A 26 10.75 30.53 -11.52
N GLU A 27 9.75 31.11 -12.18
CA GLU A 27 8.98 32.18 -11.55
C GLU A 27 8.46 31.66 -10.20
N ALA A 28 8.57 32.48 -9.15
CA ALA A 28 8.02 32.12 -7.85
C ALA A 28 6.54 31.75 -8.05
N PRO A 29 6.10 30.55 -7.64
CA PRO A 29 4.69 30.19 -7.75
C PRO A 29 3.87 31.24 -7.02
N ALA A 30 2.69 31.58 -7.57
CA ALA A 30 1.78 32.52 -6.94
C ALA A 30 1.60 32.14 -5.46
N ALA A 31 1.84 33.10 -4.55
CA ALA A 31 2.04 32.86 -3.12
C ALA A 31 0.82 32.28 -2.36
N THR A 32 -0.27 31.97 -3.05
CA THR A 32 -1.52 31.56 -2.41
C THR A 32 -1.52 30.06 -2.11
N ASP A 33 -1.57 29.75 -0.81
CA ASP A 33 -1.94 28.46 -0.19
C ASP A 33 -0.82 27.40 0.00
N LEU A 34 0.43 27.65 -0.39
CA LEU A 34 1.51 26.66 -0.18
C LEU A 34 1.82 26.39 1.30
N SER A 35 1.80 27.42 2.16
CA SER A 35 2.03 27.26 3.60
C SER A 35 0.93 26.42 4.25
N SER A 36 -0.33 26.62 3.84
CA SER A 36 -1.49 25.85 4.27
C SER A 36 -1.39 24.38 3.85
N LEU A 37 -1.05 24.12 2.59
CA LEU A 37 -0.82 22.77 2.08
C LEU A 37 0.31 22.06 2.81
N LEU A 38 1.45 22.74 3.03
CA LEU A 38 2.57 22.19 3.80
C LEU A 38 2.17 21.89 5.25
N ARG A 39 1.43 22.80 5.89
CA ARG A 39 0.93 22.64 7.27
C ARG A 39 -0.02 21.45 7.37
N GLN A 40 -0.96 21.31 6.44
CA GLN A 40 -1.90 20.19 6.42
C GLN A 40 -1.20 18.86 6.16
N ALA A 41 -0.25 18.84 5.21
CA ALA A 41 0.50 17.64 4.86
C ALA A 41 1.55 17.24 5.90
N ARG A 42 2.11 18.21 6.64
CA ARG A 42 3.24 18.06 7.57
C ARG A 42 4.46 17.44 6.89
N VAL A 43 4.85 18.01 5.75
CA VAL A 43 5.95 17.55 4.90
C VAL A 43 6.96 18.64 4.59
N GLY A 44 8.17 18.22 4.28
CA GLY A 44 9.33 19.08 4.13
C GLY A 44 10.36 18.83 5.23
N SER A 45 11.62 19.19 4.96
CA SER A 45 12.75 18.80 5.80
C SER A 45 12.84 17.27 5.95
N THR A 46 13.17 16.74 7.14
CA THR A 46 13.26 15.32 7.48
C THR A 46 11.96 14.79 8.09
N PHE A 47 10.80 15.14 7.54
CA PHE A 47 9.47 14.74 8.08
C PHE A 47 9.29 13.23 8.30
N TRP A 48 10.07 12.41 7.59
CA TRP A 48 10.07 10.96 7.73
C TRP A 48 10.80 10.47 8.98
N GLY A 49 11.63 11.30 9.63
CA GLY A 49 12.47 10.87 10.74
C GLY A 49 11.69 10.25 11.91
N ALA A 50 12.39 9.67 12.87
CA ALA A 50 11.75 9.20 14.09
C ALA A 50 11.04 10.36 14.82
N SER A 51 9.91 10.09 15.46
CA SER A 51 9.20 11.08 16.27
C SER A 51 10.15 11.61 17.36
N ALA A 52 10.28 12.92 17.45
CA ALA A 52 11.25 13.62 18.29
C ALA A 52 10.55 14.70 19.12
N ALA A 53 9.54 14.32 19.90
CA ALA A 53 8.81 15.25 20.77
C ALA A 53 9.73 15.85 21.84
N LEU A 54 9.47 17.11 22.22
CA LEU A 54 10.21 17.76 23.30
C LEU A 54 10.04 16.99 24.62
N PRO A 55 11.10 16.87 25.44
CA PRO A 55 10.99 16.31 26.77
C PRO A 55 10.01 17.08 27.66
N GLU A 56 9.45 16.40 28.67
CA GLU A 56 8.54 17.02 29.62
C GLU A 56 9.18 18.26 30.29
N GLY A 57 8.40 19.34 30.41
CA GLY A 57 8.86 20.62 30.95
C GLY A 57 9.73 21.46 30.01
N ARG A 58 10.00 20.99 28.77
CA ARG A 58 10.73 21.75 27.75
C ARG A 58 9.76 22.26 26.67
N ASP A 59 9.88 23.52 26.32
CA ASP A 59 9.05 24.18 25.31
C ASP A 59 9.83 25.17 24.41
N VAL A 60 11.16 25.14 24.48
CA VAL A 60 12.07 25.88 23.59
C VAL A 60 12.93 24.88 22.84
N LEU A 61 13.02 25.00 21.52
CA LEU A 61 13.88 24.16 20.69
C LEU A 61 15.02 24.99 20.11
N ALA A 62 16.26 24.53 20.30
CA ALA A 62 17.45 25.17 19.79
C ALA A 62 18.11 24.30 18.72
N SER A 63 18.59 24.90 17.62
CA SER A 63 19.41 24.19 16.63
C SER A 63 20.51 25.08 16.08
N ALA A 64 21.69 24.51 15.85
CA ALA A 64 22.81 25.24 15.28
C ALA A 64 23.70 24.30 14.47
N SER A 65 24.19 24.78 13.34
CA SER A 65 25.18 24.08 12.52
C SER A 65 26.50 24.84 12.53
N GLY A 66 27.56 24.21 13.07
CA GLY A 66 28.88 24.83 13.18
C GLY A 66 29.07 25.69 14.44
N THR A 67 30.33 26.06 14.72
CA THR A 67 30.74 26.67 16.00
C THR A 67 30.28 28.12 16.18
N ALA A 68 30.22 28.91 15.11
CA ALA A 68 29.78 30.30 15.18
C ALA A 68 28.29 30.41 15.55
N ALA A 69 27.42 29.71 14.82
CA ALA A 69 25.98 29.66 15.10
C ALA A 69 25.70 29.07 16.49
N ALA A 70 26.45 28.05 16.92
CA ALA A 70 26.31 27.47 18.26
C ALA A 70 26.56 28.51 19.38
N GLY A 71 27.61 29.33 19.23
CA GLY A 71 27.90 30.40 20.18
C GLY A 71 26.84 31.50 20.22
N GLU A 72 26.20 31.82 19.09
CA GLU A 72 25.10 32.77 19.04
C GLU A 72 23.82 32.22 19.69
N VAL A 73 23.46 30.97 19.39
CA VAL A 73 22.31 30.29 20.01
C VAL A 73 22.48 30.21 21.52
N ALA A 74 23.66 29.81 22.01
CA ALA A 74 23.94 29.72 23.44
C ALA A 74 23.82 31.07 24.15
N ARG A 75 24.36 32.14 23.55
CA ARG A 75 24.26 33.50 24.10
C ARG A 75 22.81 33.97 24.13
N HIS A 76 22.06 33.79 23.04
CA HIS A 76 20.68 34.23 22.94
C HIS A 76 19.76 33.50 23.94
N LEU A 77 19.95 32.20 24.12
CA LEU A 77 19.25 31.42 25.16
C LEU A 77 19.54 31.93 26.57
N GLY A 78 20.82 32.23 26.85
CA GLY A 78 21.26 32.78 28.13
C GLY A 78 20.67 34.16 28.42
N ASP A 79 20.71 35.07 27.44
CA ASP A 79 20.20 36.44 27.56
C ASP A 79 18.68 36.45 27.84
N LEU A 80 17.94 35.48 27.30
CA LEU A 80 16.50 35.33 27.55
C LEU A 80 16.18 34.51 28.82
N GLY A 81 17.17 33.91 29.47
CA GLY A 81 16.96 33.05 30.64
C GLY A 81 16.16 31.78 30.33
N LEU A 82 16.29 31.22 29.12
CA LEU A 82 15.46 30.11 28.63
C LEU A 82 16.15 28.74 28.67
N THR A 83 17.39 28.64 29.14
CA THR A 83 18.20 27.41 29.14
C THR A 83 17.49 26.21 29.78
N GLU A 84 16.80 26.40 30.90
CA GLU A 84 16.08 25.31 31.61
C GLU A 84 14.84 24.81 30.85
N ARG A 85 14.29 25.63 29.95
CA ARG A 85 13.14 25.29 29.10
C ARG A 85 13.57 24.72 27.74
N ALA A 86 14.87 24.76 27.44
CA ALA A 86 15.40 24.44 26.12
C ALA A 86 15.74 22.95 25.96
N ALA A 87 15.56 22.44 24.75
CA ALA A 87 16.18 21.22 24.27
C ALA A 87 16.96 21.52 22.98
N ALA A 88 18.03 20.79 22.72
CA ALA A 88 18.84 20.92 21.51
C ALA A 88 18.39 19.92 20.45
N ARG A 89 18.30 20.33 19.19
CA ARG A 89 18.19 19.43 18.03
C ARG A 89 19.59 19.15 17.49
N GLY A 90 20.08 17.94 17.72
CA GLY A 90 21.47 17.55 17.52
C GLY A 90 22.38 18.03 18.65
N ALA A 91 23.70 17.83 18.45
CA ALA A 91 24.71 18.34 19.36
C ALA A 91 25.03 19.80 19.02
N ILE A 92 24.97 20.68 20.03
CA ILE A 92 25.32 22.09 19.92
C ILE A 92 26.48 22.37 20.86
N VAL A 93 27.58 22.88 20.30
CA VAL A 93 28.78 23.21 21.07
C VAL A 93 28.47 24.31 22.09
N GLY A 94 28.83 24.08 23.36
CA GLY A 94 28.54 24.97 24.48
C GLY A 94 27.16 24.78 25.13
N LEU A 95 26.34 23.85 24.64
CA LEU A 95 25.03 23.48 25.19
C LEU A 95 24.90 21.96 25.38
N GLU A 96 25.99 21.27 25.63
CA GLU A 96 26.06 19.81 25.74
C GLU A 96 25.21 19.24 26.89
N ASN A 97 24.87 20.08 27.87
CA ASN A 97 24.04 19.70 29.02
C ASN A 97 22.53 19.74 28.72
N LEU A 98 22.11 20.29 27.57
CA LEU A 98 20.70 20.29 27.21
C LEU A 98 20.24 18.89 26.79
N PRO A 99 18.99 18.50 27.09
CA PRO A 99 18.38 17.34 26.47
C PRO A 99 18.48 17.44 24.95
N SER A 100 19.01 16.41 24.29
CA SER A 100 19.24 16.42 22.84
C SER A 100 18.26 15.51 22.11
N LEU A 101 17.60 16.07 21.10
CA LEU A 101 16.79 15.37 20.12
C LEU A 101 17.65 15.01 18.90
N PRO A 102 17.36 13.91 18.18
CA PRO A 102 18.11 13.55 16.98
C PRO A 102 18.06 14.65 15.91
N SER A 103 19.20 14.92 15.26
CA SER A 103 19.30 15.91 14.17
C SER A 103 18.64 15.46 12.86
N ASP A 104 18.31 14.18 12.74
CA ASP A 104 17.57 13.57 11.64
C ASP A 104 16.13 13.17 12.03
N GLY A 105 15.70 13.50 13.25
CA GLY A 105 14.35 13.30 13.72
C GLY A 105 13.31 14.14 12.95
N ASP A 106 12.04 13.77 13.10
CA ASP A 106 10.91 14.44 12.46
C ASP A 106 10.69 15.84 13.06
N PRO A 107 11.05 16.92 12.32
CA PRO A 107 11.00 18.28 12.86
C PRO A 107 9.56 18.73 13.14
N TRP A 108 8.56 18.15 12.45
CA TRP A 108 7.16 18.48 12.69
C TRP A 108 6.70 18.04 14.08
N THR A 109 7.18 16.88 14.54
CA THR A 109 6.90 16.40 15.90
C THR A 109 7.66 17.19 16.96
N ALA A 110 8.90 17.61 16.66
CA ALA A 110 9.70 18.43 17.57
C ALA A 110 9.09 19.84 17.76
N CYS A 111 8.59 20.44 16.69
CA CYS A 111 7.97 21.77 16.72
C CYS A 111 6.53 21.74 17.27
N ALA A 112 5.82 20.61 17.23
CA ALA A 112 4.40 20.55 17.61
C ALA A 112 4.10 21.05 19.03
N SER A 113 5.04 20.89 19.96
CA SER A 113 4.92 21.36 21.35
C SER A 113 5.86 22.52 21.70
N ALA A 114 6.57 23.07 20.72
CA ALA A 114 7.51 24.16 20.95
C ALA A 114 6.79 25.51 20.98
N SER A 115 7.05 26.32 22.01
CA SER A 115 6.60 27.71 22.08
C SER A 115 7.52 28.67 21.31
N LEU A 116 8.82 28.33 21.24
CA LEU A 116 9.87 29.11 20.59
C LEU A 116 10.89 28.17 19.95
N VAL A 117 11.31 28.49 18.73
CA VAL A 117 12.43 27.83 18.05
C VAL A 117 13.53 28.84 17.74
N ILE A 118 14.73 28.60 18.25
CA ILE A 118 15.92 29.43 18.02
C ILE A 118 16.88 28.64 17.14
N ALA A 119 17.19 29.16 15.95
CA ALA A 119 18.13 28.50 15.05
C ALA A 119 18.85 29.48 14.12
N ASP A 120 19.90 29.00 13.48
CA ASP A 120 20.56 29.69 12.37
C ASP A 120 19.53 30.07 11.30
N ALA A 121 19.57 31.31 10.78
CA ALA A 121 18.68 31.82 9.75
C ALA A 121 18.72 31.06 8.41
N GLU A 122 19.68 30.15 8.22
CA GLU A 122 19.72 29.20 7.10
C GLU A 122 19.07 27.83 7.39
N ASP A 123 18.70 27.54 8.64
CA ASP A 123 18.14 26.25 9.06
C ASP A 123 16.66 26.11 8.66
N GLU A 124 16.36 25.04 7.91
CA GLU A 124 14.99 24.72 7.47
C GLU A 124 14.03 24.40 8.63
N LEU A 125 14.55 24.12 9.83
CA LEU A 125 13.76 23.98 11.06
C LEU A 125 12.90 25.23 11.33
N LEU A 126 13.40 26.43 10.99
CA LEU A 126 12.66 27.68 11.20
C LEU A 126 11.37 27.73 10.38
N LEU A 127 11.41 27.24 9.12
CA LEU A 127 10.21 27.17 8.29
C LEU A 127 9.21 26.17 8.85
N VAL A 128 9.66 24.99 9.29
CA VAL A 128 8.79 23.99 9.93
C VAL A 128 8.15 24.56 11.20
N ALA A 129 8.92 25.23 12.05
CA ALA A 129 8.45 25.85 13.28
C ALA A 129 7.39 26.93 13.01
N ALA A 130 7.62 27.82 12.06
CA ALA A 130 6.65 28.83 11.66
C ALA A 130 5.37 28.21 11.07
N LEU A 131 5.48 27.13 10.29
CA LEU A 131 4.33 26.37 9.78
C LEU A 131 3.55 25.70 10.92
N CYS A 132 4.21 25.24 11.99
CA CYS A 132 3.55 24.75 13.20
C CYS A 132 2.92 25.87 14.07
N GLY A 133 3.16 27.14 13.76
CA GLY A 133 2.66 28.28 14.54
C GLY A 133 3.53 28.64 15.75
N CYS A 134 4.76 28.13 15.82
CA CYS A 134 5.72 28.49 16.85
C CYS A 134 6.23 29.93 16.64
N LYS A 135 6.63 30.61 17.72
CA LYS A 135 7.52 31.77 17.58
C LYS A 135 8.87 31.28 17.08
N VAL A 136 9.52 32.04 16.22
CA VAL A 136 10.85 31.70 15.72
C VAL A 136 11.81 32.87 15.94
N ALA A 137 13.06 32.54 16.27
CA ALA A 137 14.16 33.48 16.42
C ALA A 137 15.30 33.06 15.49
N PRO A 138 15.26 33.49 14.22
CA PRO A 138 16.36 33.30 13.28
C PRO A 138 17.59 34.10 13.72
N LEU A 139 18.76 33.46 13.79
CA LEU A 139 20.02 34.12 14.12
C LEU A 139 20.90 34.29 12.88
N GLY A 140 21.47 35.48 12.70
CA GLY A 140 22.32 35.81 11.56
C GLY A 140 21.53 36.13 10.28
N THR A 141 22.21 35.98 9.14
CA THR A 141 21.63 36.23 7.81
C THR A 141 21.33 34.90 7.13
N GLY A 142 20.12 34.75 6.59
CA GLY A 142 19.80 33.57 5.79
C GLY A 142 18.42 33.57 5.17
N ARG A 143 18.12 32.51 4.40
CA ARG A 143 16.87 32.30 3.66
C ARG A 143 15.60 32.46 4.51
N PHE A 144 15.70 32.13 5.79
CA PHE A 144 14.60 32.10 6.74
C PHE A 144 14.64 33.26 7.75
N ALA A 145 15.57 34.23 7.60
CA ALA A 145 15.69 35.38 8.51
C ALA A 145 14.40 36.20 8.65
N ALA A 146 13.64 36.33 7.55
CA ALA A 146 12.38 37.06 7.52
C ALA A 146 11.27 36.43 8.38
N LEU A 147 11.39 35.14 8.77
CA LEU A 147 10.38 34.47 9.60
C LEU A 147 10.31 35.01 11.04
N SER A 148 11.23 35.90 11.43
CA SER A 148 11.07 36.70 12.65
C SER A 148 9.76 37.51 12.65
N ASP A 149 9.24 37.86 11.48
CA ASP A 149 7.89 38.36 11.28
C ASP A 149 6.95 37.23 10.78
N PRO A 150 5.94 36.82 11.56
CA PRO A 150 4.97 35.81 11.14
C PRO A 150 4.21 36.15 9.84
N ALA A 151 4.09 37.44 9.48
CA ALA A 151 3.45 37.87 8.24
C ALA A 151 4.23 37.45 6.98
N GLU A 152 5.53 37.17 7.11
CA GLU A 152 6.40 36.79 6.00
C GLU A 152 6.34 35.29 5.67
N LEU A 153 5.61 34.48 6.45
CA LEU A 153 5.57 33.02 6.30
C LEU A 153 5.22 32.58 4.86
N ASP A 154 4.17 33.15 4.28
CA ASP A 154 3.69 32.76 2.95
C ASP A 154 4.71 33.14 1.87
N ALA A 155 5.32 34.32 1.98
CA ALA A 155 6.35 34.78 1.05
C ALA A 155 7.63 33.93 1.14
N VAL A 156 8.07 33.59 2.36
CA VAL A 156 9.23 32.73 2.58
C VAL A 156 8.97 31.32 2.06
N ALA A 157 7.80 30.74 2.34
CA ALA A 157 7.41 29.42 1.83
C ALA A 157 7.38 29.42 0.29
N ALA A 158 6.70 30.38 -0.34
CA ALA A 158 6.62 30.48 -1.79
C ALA A 158 8.01 30.63 -2.44
N ARG A 159 8.90 31.44 -1.84
CA ARG A 159 10.28 31.59 -2.30
C ARG A 159 11.09 30.31 -2.15
N GLU A 160 11.02 29.63 -1.01
CA GLU A 160 11.80 28.40 -0.81
C GLU A 160 11.33 27.28 -1.75
N ILE A 161 10.02 27.13 -1.95
CA ILE A 161 9.45 26.16 -2.88
C ILE A 161 9.75 26.54 -4.34
N GLY A 162 9.66 27.82 -4.70
CA GLY A 162 9.91 28.33 -6.06
C GLY A 162 11.36 28.25 -6.54
N ARG A 163 12.32 27.95 -5.66
CA ARG A 163 13.73 27.71 -6.04
C ARG A 163 13.95 26.40 -6.79
N TRP A 164 12.92 25.56 -6.87
CA TRP A 164 13.01 24.20 -7.33
C TRP A 164 12.02 23.93 -8.46
N THR A 165 12.45 23.14 -9.44
CA THR A 165 11.52 22.43 -10.32
C THR A 165 11.31 21.02 -9.80
N TYR A 166 10.06 20.59 -9.69
CA TYR A 166 9.69 19.26 -9.20
C TYR A 166 9.43 18.29 -10.36
N ARG A 167 10.00 17.09 -10.29
CA ARG A 167 9.79 16.02 -11.25
C ARG A 167 8.94 14.91 -10.66
N ASP A 168 8.07 14.34 -11.47
CA ASP A 168 7.38 13.11 -11.09
C ASP A 168 8.42 11.99 -11.01
N PRO A 169 8.64 11.35 -9.85
CA PRO A 169 9.62 10.28 -9.76
C PRO A 169 9.23 9.05 -10.59
N PHE A 170 7.95 8.86 -10.93
CA PHE A 170 7.44 7.68 -11.62
C PHE A 170 7.40 7.83 -13.15
N GLY A 171 7.44 9.06 -13.66
CA GLY A 171 7.32 9.38 -15.09
C GLY A 171 8.34 10.42 -15.55
N GLU A 172 8.13 10.95 -16.75
CA GLU A 172 8.98 12.02 -17.32
C GLU A 172 8.41 13.43 -17.06
N GLY A 173 7.25 13.52 -16.40
CA GLY A 173 6.51 14.75 -16.16
C GLY A 173 7.11 15.66 -15.08
N ARG A 174 6.66 16.92 -15.08
CA ARG A 174 6.85 17.86 -13.97
C ARG A 174 5.66 17.80 -13.03
N LEU A 175 5.92 18.04 -11.76
CA LEU A 175 4.89 18.23 -10.75
C LEU A 175 4.76 19.71 -10.43
N GLU A 176 3.53 20.19 -10.33
CA GLU A 176 3.25 21.44 -9.64
C GLU A 176 3.60 21.29 -8.15
N PRO A 177 4.00 22.36 -7.45
CA PRO A 177 4.34 22.27 -6.03
C PRO A 177 3.28 21.60 -5.16
N ALA A 178 2.00 21.89 -5.41
CA ALA A 178 0.89 21.25 -4.70
C ALA A 178 0.84 19.73 -4.92
N GLN A 179 1.16 19.26 -6.12
CA GLN A 179 1.22 17.83 -6.43
C GLN A 179 2.42 17.16 -5.75
N ALA A 180 3.58 17.84 -5.69
CA ALA A 180 4.74 17.36 -4.96
C ALA A 180 4.45 17.24 -3.45
N ILE A 181 3.77 18.24 -2.86
CA ILE A 181 3.32 18.20 -1.46
C ILE A 181 2.35 17.02 -1.25
N GLY A 182 1.38 16.83 -2.13
CA GLY A 182 0.42 15.71 -2.06
C GLY A 182 1.09 14.34 -2.14
N LEU A 183 2.10 14.17 -2.99
CA LEU A 183 2.90 12.94 -3.07
C LEU A 183 3.63 12.66 -1.76
N LEU A 184 4.32 13.67 -1.21
CA LEU A 184 5.02 13.55 0.08
C LEU A 184 4.04 13.27 1.23
N ALA A 185 2.83 13.85 1.19
CA ALA A 185 1.78 13.62 2.18
C ALA A 185 1.34 12.14 2.17
N GLY A 186 1.20 11.53 1.00
CA GLY A 186 0.94 10.09 0.88
C GLY A 186 2.03 9.24 1.52
N TRP A 187 3.30 9.58 1.30
CA TRP A 187 4.42 8.91 1.95
C TRP A 187 4.47 9.14 3.47
N ARG A 188 4.13 10.35 3.93
CA ARG A 188 3.96 10.65 5.36
C ARG A 188 2.92 9.73 6.00
N THR A 189 1.74 9.60 5.40
CA THR A 189 0.68 8.71 5.89
C THR A 189 1.14 7.26 5.97
N LEU A 190 1.84 6.77 4.94
CA LEU A 190 2.39 5.41 4.92
C LEU A 190 3.41 5.19 6.05
N ILE A 191 4.35 6.12 6.21
CA ILE A 191 5.41 6.07 7.23
C ILE A 191 4.79 6.10 8.62
N ASP A 192 3.88 7.03 8.89
CA ASP A 192 3.20 7.16 10.18
C ASP A 192 2.40 5.90 10.52
N ALA A 193 1.74 5.27 9.54
CA ALA A 193 0.99 4.03 9.74
C ALA A 193 1.88 2.86 10.19
N ASN A 194 3.18 2.90 9.89
CA ASN A 194 4.14 1.86 10.25
C ASN A 194 4.84 2.12 11.60
N ARG A 195 4.83 3.34 12.13
CA ARG A 195 5.54 3.69 13.39
C ARG A 195 5.06 2.89 14.61
N LYS A 196 3.79 2.46 14.61
CA LYS A 196 3.20 1.62 15.67
C LYS A 196 3.60 0.14 15.61
N VAL A 197 4.26 -0.29 14.53
CA VAL A 197 4.60 -1.71 14.30
C VAL A 197 5.87 -2.06 15.05
N ALA A 198 5.78 -2.87 16.09
CA ALA A 198 6.94 -3.25 16.90
C ALA A 198 7.85 -4.27 16.20
N GLY A 199 7.27 -5.18 15.41
CA GLY A 199 7.99 -6.20 14.66
C GLY A 199 7.20 -6.76 13.49
N VAL A 200 7.92 -7.27 12.49
CA VAL A 200 7.39 -7.89 11.27
C VAL A 200 7.84 -9.35 11.18
N TYR A 201 6.89 -10.26 11.00
CA TYR A 201 7.06 -11.71 11.03
C TYR A 201 6.70 -12.37 9.69
N GLY A 202 7.36 -13.49 9.38
CA GLY A 202 6.98 -14.36 8.26
C GLY A 202 7.36 -13.87 6.85
N ILE A 203 8.08 -12.74 6.72
CA ILE A 203 8.55 -12.26 5.41
C ILE A 203 9.90 -12.90 5.06
N ALA A 204 9.87 -13.80 4.07
CA ALA A 204 11.07 -14.42 3.52
C ALA A 204 12.08 -13.35 3.03
N ARG A 205 13.37 -13.57 3.28
CA ARG A 205 14.45 -12.58 3.00
C ARG A 205 14.43 -12.03 1.57
N TRP A 206 14.07 -12.85 0.57
CA TRP A 206 14.01 -12.43 -0.83
C TRP A 206 12.79 -11.54 -1.15
N LYS A 207 11.72 -11.58 -0.35
CA LYS A 207 10.55 -10.67 -0.46
C LYS A 207 10.80 -9.30 0.19
N ARG A 208 11.75 -9.21 1.13
CA ARG A 208 12.07 -7.97 1.86
C ARG A 208 12.48 -6.82 0.94
N ILE A 209 13.07 -7.13 -0.22
CA ILE A 209 13.46 -6.15 -1.24
C ILE A 209 12.29 -5.32 -1.80
N THR A 210 11.04 -5.79 -1.66
CA THR A 210 9.84 -5.02 -2.02
C THR A 210 9.00 -4.67 -0.79
N ALA A 211 8.86 -5.59 0.16
CA ALA A 211 8.02 -5.38 1.33
C ALA A 211 8.57 -4.29 2.25
N ASP A 212 9.90 -4.18 2.41
CA ASP A 212 10.49 -3.24 3.38
C ASP A 212 10.18 -1.79 3.00
N ASN A 213 10.15 -1.46 1.70
CA ASN A 213 9.75 -0.13 1.23
C ASN A 213 8.32 0.25 1.62
N LEU A 214 7.43 -0.75 1.78
CA LEU A 214 6.02 -0.56 2.13
C LEU A 214 5.75 -0.67 3.64
N LEU A 215 6.75 -1.12 4.41
CA LEU A 215 6.68 -1.33 5.86
C LEU A 215 7.65 -0.43 6.64
N TRP A 216 8.43 0.39 5.93
CA TRP A 216 9.37 1.32 6.53
C TRP A 216 8.62 2.42 7.30
N ASP A 217 9.09 2.71 8.51
CA ASP A 217 8.47 3.64 9.45
C ASP A 217 9.28 4.92 9.64
N GLY A 218 10.30 5.12 8.81
CA GLY A 218 11.19 6.27 8.91
C GLY A 218 12.38 6.09 9.84
N SER A 219 12.39 5.01 10.64
CA SER A 219 13.43 4.71 11.63
C SER A 219 14.25 3.49 11.21
N GLY A 220 15.53 3.70 10.92
CA GLY A 220 16.46 2.61 10.60
C GLY A 220 15.93 1.58 9.59
N PRO A 221 16.40 0.33 9.66
CA PRO A 221 15.85 -0.79 8.91
C PRO A 221 14.51 -1.29 9.49
N VAL A 222 13.65 -1.90 8.65
CA VAL A 222 12.42 -2.57 9.11
C VAL A 222 12.75 -3.66 10.13
N ARG A 223 12.03 -3.64 11.26
CA ARG A 223 12.22 -4.55 12.41
C ARG A 223 11.66 -5.94 12.13
N HIS A 224 12.38 -6.74 11.34
CA HIS A 224 12.08 -8.16 11.16
C HIS A 224 12.43 -8.93 12.43
N ALA A 225 11.49 -9.71 12.96
CA ALA A 225 11.63 -10.43 14.22
C ALA A 225 11.42 -11.94 14.05
N GLU A 226 11.97 -12.71 15.00
CA GLU A 226 11.81 -14.16 15.14
C GLU A 226 11.45 -14.47 16.60
N GLY A 227 10.71 -15.55 16.84
CA GLY A 227 10.15 -15.83 18.17
C GLY A 227 9.26 -14.69 18.72
N ALA A 228 9.03 -14.64 20.03
CA ALA A 228 8.23 -13.57 20.64
C ALA A 228 9.02 -12.27 20.90
N GLN A 229 10.02 -11.93 20.09
CA GLN A 229 10.93 -10.81 20.37
C GLN A 229 10.40 -9.46 19.85
N VAL A 230 9.63 -8.77 20.69
CA VAL A 230 9.31 -7.33 20.56
C VAL A 230 9.32 -6.65 21.93
N PRO A 231 9.52 -5.33 22.02
CA PRO A 231 9.48 -4.59 23.29
C PRO A 231 8.20 -4.85 24.09
N ALA A 232 8.26 -4.83 25.42
CA ALA A 232 7.16 -5.24 26.29
C ALA A 232 5.93 -4.31 26.18
N GLU A 233 6.18 -3.04 25.92
CA GLU A 233 5.22 -1.94 25.75
C GLU A 233 4.57 -1.89 24.35
N SER A 234 4.90 -2.84 23.48
CA SER A 234 4.39 -2.90 22.12
C SER A 234 2.88 -3.17 22.08
N SER A 235 2.17 -2.54 21.13
CA SER A 235 0.73 -2.76 20.94
C SER A 235 0.38 -3.52 19.65
N LEU A 236 1.29 -3.57 18.67
CA LEU A 236 1.05 -4.18 17.37
C LEU A 236 2.31 -4.85 16.82
N ALA A 237 2.16 -6.08 16.33
CA ALA A 237 3.09 -6.73 15.42
C ALA A 237 2.38 -7.07 14.11
N LEU A 238 3.13 -7.20 13.02
CA LEU A 238 2.58 -7.62 11.71
C LEU A 238 3.13 -8.99 11.33
N ALA A 239 2.29 -9.85 10.77
CA ALA A 239 2.67 -11.19 10.39
C ALA A 239 2.14 -11.58 9.02
N TRP A 240 3.01 -12.19 8.20
CA TRP A 240 2.55 -13.06 7.12
C TRP A 240 2.21 -14.43 7.73
N ILE A 241 0.98 -14.60 8.23
CA ILE A 241 0.61 -15.72 9.11
C ILE A 241 0.98 -17.09 8.52
N ALA A 242 0.74 -17.32 7.22
CA ALA A 242 1.08 -18.59 6.55
C ALA A 242 2.59 -18.95 6.57
N ARG A 243 3.45 -18.05 7.01
CA ARG A 243 4.91 -18.19 7.08
C ARG A 243 5.49 -17.86 8.46
N SER A 244 4.65 -17.55 9.42
CA SER A 244 5.06 -17.28 10.80
C SER A 244 4.96 -18.53 11.66
N ASP A 245 5.72 -18.57 12.74
CA ASP A 245 5.59 -19.60 13.78
C ASP A 245 4.35 -19.31 14.62
N ALA A 246 3.41 -20.26 14.63
CA ALA A 246 2.13 -20.12 15.33
C ALA A 246 2.32 -19.96 16.85
N GLN A 247 3.31 -20.63 17.44
CA GLN A 247 3.56 -20.51 18.88
C GLN A 247 4.09 -19.11 19.22
N ALA A 248 5.02 -18.60 18.41
CA ALA A 248 5.53 -17.24 18.58
C ALA A 248 4.43 -16.18 18.49
N LEU A 249 3.48 -16.34 17.55
CA LEU A 249 2.33 -15.42 17.45
C LEU A 249 1.40 -15.54 18.67
N ALA A 250 1.10 -16.76 19.12
CA ALA A 250 0.28 -16.99 20.30
C ALA A 250 0.92 -16.40 21.58
N ASP A 251 2.24 -16.49 21.73
CA ASP A 251 2.97 -15.91 22.86
C ASP A 251 2.91 -14.37 22.85
N LEU A 252 2.91 -13.74 21.67
CA LEU A 252 2.73 -12.28 21.54
C LEU A 252 1.31 -11.87 21.91
N GLU A 253 0.30 -12.61 21.45
CA GLU A 253 -1.11 -12.37 21.80
C GLU A 253 -1.35 -12.56 23.31
N ALA A 254 -0.74 -13.58 23.93
CA ALA A 254 -0.80 -13.81 25.36
C ALA A 254 -0.20 -12.65 26.19
N ARG A 255 0.68 -11.85 25.58
CA ARG A 255 1.23 -10.61 26.17
C ARG A 255 0.39 -9.36 25.88
N GLY A 256 -0.74 -9.50 25.20
CA GLY A 256 -1.62 -8.39 24.82
C GLY A 256 -1.19 -7.64 23.56
N ILE A 257 -0.23 -8.16 22.79
CA ILE A 257 0.20 -7.55 21.52
C ILE A 257 -0.76 -8.01 20.42
N ARG A 258 -1.38 -7.06 19.71
CA ARG A 258 -2.23 -7.38 18.57
C ARG A 258 -1.39 -7.87 17.39
N ILE A 259 -1.87 -8.89 16.68
CA ILE A 259 -1.27 -9.36 15.43
C ILE A 259 -2.10 -8.83 14.25
N GLY A 260 -1.52 -7.92 13.49
CA GLY A 260 -2.02 -7.56 12.17
C GLY A 260 -1.49 -8.49 11.10
N GLU A 261 -2.21 -8.63 10.00
CA GLU A 261 -1.89 -9.55 8.93
C GLU A 261 -1.35 -8.84 7.68
N ILE A 262 -0.31 -9.43 7.08
CA ILE A 262 0.23 -9.03 5.78
C ILE A 262 -0.14 -10.10 4.76
N GLU A 263 -0.75 -9.68 3.66
CA GLU A 263 -1.09 -10.56 2.53
C GLU A 263 -0.70 -9.93 1.19
N ASP A 264 -0.71 -10.75 0.13
CA ASP A 264 -0.53 -10.26 -1.24
C ASP A 264 -1.69 -9.29 -1.59
N GLY A 265 -1.37 -8.18 -2.25
CA GLY A 265 -2.39 -7.28 -2.80
C GLY A 265 -3.14 -7.86 -4.00
N MET A 266 -4.26 -7.23 -4.36
CA MET A 266 -5.14 -7.73 -5.42
C MET A 266 -4.54 -7.59 -6.82
N ILE A 267 -3.65 -6.61 -7.01
CA ILE A 267 -2.82 -6.43 -8.21
C ILE A 267 -1.39 -6.79 -7.81
N ARG A 268 -0.92 -7.99 -8.14
CA ARG A 268 0.30 -8.53 -7.51
C ARG A 268 1.58 -8.24 -8.29
N SER A 269 1.69 -8.74 -9.52
CA SER A 269 2.89 -8.65 -10.39
C SER A 269 2.63 -9.37 -11.72
N THR A 270 3.47 -9.18 -12.75
CA THR A 270 3.55 -10.12 -13.87
C THR A 270 4.23 -11.43 -13.42
N GLY A 271 3.49 -12.53 -13.39
CA GLY A 271 3.98 -13.86 -13.01
C GLY A 271 3.52 -14.36 -11.63
N LEU A 272 3.56 -15.69 -11.47
CA LEU A 272 3.09 -16.39 -10.26
C LEU A 272 4.07 -16.24 -9.09
N GLY A 273 3.54 -16.14 -7.86
CA GLY A 273 4.33 -16.11 -6.62
C GLY A 273 5.18 -17.36 -6.40
N ALA A 274 4.78 -18.49 -6.98
CA ALA A 274 5.54 -19.74 -7.01
C ALA A 274 6.94 -19.59 -7.65
N ASN A 275 7.13 -18.61 -8.55
CA ASN A 275 8.42 -18.33 -9.19
C ASN A 275 9.33 -17.39 -8.40
N CYS A 276 9.00 -17.10 -7.12
CA CYS A 276 9.71 -16.12 -6.29
C CYS A 276 9.70 -14.69 -6.81
N VAL A 277 8.70 -14.30 -7.60
CA VAL A 277 8.50 -12.88 -7.94
C VAL A 277 7.98 -12.16 -6.68
N PRO A 278 8.74 -11.21 -6.12
CA PRO A 278 8.32 -10.45 -4.96
C PRO A 278 7.05 -9.66 -5.26
N PRO A 279 6.11 -9.56 -4.31
CA PRO A 279 4.88 -8.83 -4.54
C PRO A 279 5.18 -7.33 -4.70
N LEU A 280 4.59 -6.73 -5.74
CA LEU A 280 4.60 -5.28 -5.95
C LEU A 280 3.39 -4.60 -5.28
N SER A 281 2.52 -5.39 -4.67
CA SER A 281 1.44 -4.91 -3.81
C SER A 281 1.27 -5.83 -2.61
N ILE A 282 1.08 -5.22 -1.44
CA ILE A 282 0.70 -5.93 -0.22
C ILE A 282 -0.52 -5.25 0.39
N VAL A 283 -1.30 -6.00 1.16
CA VAL A 283 -2.24 -5.46 2.12
C VAL A 283 -1.66 -5.61 3.52
N VAL A 284 -1.94 -4.64 4.38
CA VAL A 284 -1.54 -4.66 5.78
C VAL A 284 -2.78 -4.32 6.57
N ASP A 285 -3.31 -5.29 7.31
CA ASP A 285 -4.57 -5.15 8.03
C ASP A 285 -4.33 -5.40 9.52
N ALA A 286 -4.47 -4.36 10.34
CA ALA A 286 -4.22 -4.48 11.78
C ALA A 286 -5.34 -5.22 12.54
N ASN A 287 -6.48 -5.48 11.90
CA ASN A 287 -7.64 -6.13 12.52
C ASN A 287 -7.80 -7.58 12.08
N GLY A 288 -7.48 -7.89 10.82
CA GLY A 288 -7.53 -9.26 10.28
C GLY A 288 -7.72 -9.27 8.77
N PRO A 289 -7.44 -10.40 8.10
CA PRO A 289 -7.43 -10.44 6.65
C PRO A 289 -8.82 -10.21 6.05
N HIS A 290 -8.87 -9.47 4.94
CA HIS A 290 -10.09 -9.17 4.19
C HIS A 290 -10.98 -10.37 3.81
N PHE A 291 -10.40 -11.58 3.70
CA PHE A 291 -11.13 -12.78 3.33
C PHE A 291 -11.79 -13.51 4.51
N ASP A 292 -11.53 -13.12 5.76
CA ASP A 292 -12.13 -13.75 6.94
C ASP A 292 -13.38 -12.98 7.38
N PRO A 293 -14.59 -13.52 7.19
CA PRO A 293 -15.83 -12.87 7.60
C PRO A 293 -16.12 -13.01 9.11
N ALA A 294 -15.32 -13.73 9.89
CA ALA A 294 -15.56 -13.90 11.33
C ALA A 294 -15.44 -12.57 12.10
N GLN A 295 -14.58 -11.67 11.63
CA GLN A 295 -14.36 -10.35 12.23
C GLN A 295 -14.28 -9.25 11.16
N ALA A 296 -14.42 -7.99 11.58
CA ALA A 296 -14.30 -6.86 10.67
C ALA A 296 -12.83 -6.58 10.33
N SER A 297 -12.48 -6.69 9.05
CA SER A 297 -11.19 -6.23 8.51
C SER A 297 -11.16 -4.71 8.35
N GLU A 298 -9.98 -4.11 8.19
CA GLU A 298 -9.88 -2.70 7.83
C GLU A 298 -10.56 -2.39 6.49
N LEU A 299 -10.51 -3.32 5.51
CA LEU A 299 -11.27 -3.18 4.26
C LEU A 299 -12.78 -3.14 4.51
N GLU A 300 -13.29 -4.01 5.38
CA GLU A 300 -14.71 -4.01 5.75
C GLU A 300 -15.09 -2.70 6.45
N ILE A 301 -14.24 -2.18 7.32
CA ILE A 301 -14.48 -0.89 8.00
C ILE A 301 -14.51 0.28 7.00
N ILE A 302 -13.61 0.28 6.00
CA ILE A 302 -13.64 1.27 4.91
C ILE A 302 -14.98 1.18 4.16
N LEU A 303 -15.39 -0.03 3.79
CA LEU A 303 -16.63 -0.28 3.04
C LEU A 303 -17.90 0.00 3.86
N GLU A 304 -17.89 -0.17 5.17
CA GLU A 304 -19.05 0.13 6.02
C GLU A 304 -19.14 1.64 6.30
N THR A 305 -18.02 2.27 6.67
CA THR A 305 -18.05 3.59 7.32
C THR A 305 -17.62 4.76 6.43
N ALA A 306 -16.72 4.56 5.46
CA ALA A 306 -16.08 5.68 4.78
C ALA A 306 -17.04 6.45 3.84
N ALA A 307 -16.95 7.78 3.91
CA ALA A 307 -17.46 8.68 2.87
C ALA A 307 -16.34 8.90 1.83
N ILE A 308 -16.33 8.07 0.79
CA ILE A 308 -15.26 8.09 -0.23
C ILE A 308 -15.45 9.35 -1.09
N PRO A 309 -14.43 10.24 -1.19
CA PRO A 309 -14.55 11.46 -1.98
C PRO A 309 -14.82 11.18 -3.46
N ARG A 310 -15.61 12.03 -4.11
CA ARG A 310 -15.99 11.88 -5.52
C ARG A 310 -14.79 11.69 -6.45
N ALA A 311 -13.72 12.46 -6.23
CA ALA A 311 -12.48 12.36 -7.01
C ALA A 311 -11.82 10.98 -6.90
N VAL A 312 -11.91 10.31 -5.74
CA VAL A 312 -11.39 8.95 -5.55
C VAL A 312 -12.27 7.92 -6.26
N ILE A 313 -13.59 8.11 -6.26
CA ILE A 313 -14.52 7.25 -7.00
C ILE A 313 -14.27 7.36 -8.51
N GLU A 314 -14.09 8.57 -9.03
CA GLU A 314 -13.78 8.79 -10.46
C GLU A 314 -12.43 8.18 -10.85
N ARG A 315 -11.42 8.36 -10.00
CA ARG A 315 -10.12 7.69 -10.13
C ARG A 315 -10.26 6.17 -10.16
N ALA A 316 -11.12 5.59 -9.32
CA ALA A 316 -11.38 4.16 -9.30
C ALA A 316 -12.09 3.66 -10.57
N GLY A 317 -13.07 4.41 -11.09
CA GLY A 317 -13.72 4.09 -12.36
C GLY A 317 -12.72 4.04 -13.53
N ALA A 318 -11.84 5.04 -13.63
CA ALA A 318 -10.79 5.06 -14.64
C ALA A 318 -9.76 3.91 -14.48
N LEU A 319 -9.37 3.60 -13.24
CA LEU A 319 -8.49 2.46 -12.94
C LEU A 319 -9.13 1.13 -13.34
N ARG A 320 -10.41 0.92 -13.01
CA ARG A 320 -11.20 -0.26 -13.38
C ARG A 320 -11.21 -0.44 -14.90
N GLU A 321 -11.54 0.61 -15.65
CA GLU A 321 -11.57 0.57 -17.11
C GLU A 321 -10.21 0.22 -17.71
N ARG A 322 -9.12 0.76 -17.16
CA ARG A 322 -7.75 0.42 -17.58
C ARG A 322 -7.39 -1.03 -17.31
N LEU A 323 -7.75 -1.58 -16.15
CA LEU A 323 -7.51 -2.99 -15.82
C LEU A 323 -8.28 -3.92 -16.75
N VAL A 324 -9.56 -3.63 -16.97
CA VAL A 324 -10.46 -4.45 -17.80
C VAL A 324 -10.14 -4.34 -19.30
N SER A 325 -9.75 -3.15 -19.79
CA SER A 325 -9.32 -2.97 -21.19
C SER A 325 -7.92 -3.53 -21.46
N GLY A 326 -7.02 -3.49 -20.47
CA GLY A 326 -5.69 -4.05 -20.55
C GLY A 326 -5.61 -5.56 -20.32
N GLY A 327 -6.71 -6.23 -19.94
CA GLY A 327 -6.69 -7.66 -19.61
C GLY A 327 -5.79 -7.98 -18.42
N ILE A 328 -5.65 -7.05 -17.47
CA ILE A 328 -4.78 -7.19 -16.30
C ILE A 328 -5.55 -7.91 -15.20
N SER A 329 -5.07 -9.09 -14.81
CA SER A 329 -5.55 -9.87 -13.66
C SER A 329 -4.52 -9.87 -12.53
N LYS A 330 -4.79 -10.58 -11.42
CA LYS A 330 -3.88 -10.68 -10.26
C LYS A 330 -2.44 -11.01 -10.65
N TYR A 331 -2.22 -11.83 -11.69
CA TYR A 331 -0.90 -12.30 -12.11
C TYR A 331 -0.34 -11.63 -13.38
N GLY A 332 -0.94 -10.52 -13.83
CA GLY A 332 -0.43 -9.69 -14.92
C GLY A 332 -1.31 -9.68 -16.17
N LEU A 333 -0.69 -9.42 -17.32
CA LEU A 333 -1.33 -9.35 -18.64
C LEU A 333 -1.64 -10.75 -19.16
N ASP A 334 -2.89 -10.98 -19.53
CA ASP A 334 -3.27 -12.15 -20.33
C ASP A 334 -3.02 -11.85 -21.81
N ALA A 335 -2.12 -12.63 -22.44
CA ALA A 335 -1.75 -12.46 -23.85
C ALA A 335 -2.82 -12.99 -24.83
N GLU A 336 -3.78 -13.79 -24.35
CA GLU A 336 -4.86 -14.37 -25.15
C GLU A 336 -6.12 -13.54 -24.99
N ARG A 337 -6.24 -12.48 -25.80
CA ARG A 337 -7.48 -11.71 -25.89
C ARG A 337 -8.46 -12.43 -26.81
N ALA A 338 -9.49 -13.04 -26.25
CA ALA A 338 -10.68 -13.40 -27.01
C ALA A 338 -11.53 -12.13 -27.26
N PRO A 339 -12.26 -12.03 -28.38
CA PRO A 339 -13.19 -10.92 -28.58
C PRO A 339 -14.23 -10.88 -27.46
N ARG A 340 -14.54 -9.67 -26.98
CA ARG A 340 -15.50 -9.46 -25.90
C ARG A 340 -16.92 -9.77 -26.39
N ALA A 341 -17.75 -10.27 -25.49
CA ALA A 341 -19.14 -10.61 -25.76
C ALA A 341 -20.08 -9.41 -26.05
N ASP A 342 -19.58 -8.18 -26.02
CA ASP A 342 -20.34 -6.93 -26.11
C ASP A 342 -20.50 -6.36 -27.54
N ASP A 343 -19.90 -6.99 -28.56
CA ASP A 343 -20.24 -6.71 -29.95
C ASP A 343 -21.59 -7.39 -30.31
N GLU A 344 -22.68 -6.66 -30.08
CA GLU A 344 -24.07 -6.89 -30.55
C GLU A 344 -24.43 -8.32 -30.96
N GLY A 345 -24.65 -9.20 -29.97
CA GLY A 345 -25.35 -10.46 -30.19
C GLY A 345 -24.76 -11.67 -29.48
N SER A 346 -25.18 -11.84 -28.22
CA SER A 346 -25.36 -13.16 -27.60
C SER A 346 -24.08 -14.01 -27.43
N ALA A 347 -23.44 -13.87 -26.26
CA ALA A 347 -22.62 -14.91 -25.64
C ALA A 347 -23.42 -16.16 -25.24
N ARG A 348 -24.49 -16.50 -25.96
CA ARG A 348 -25.33 -17.66 -25.67
C ARG A 348 -24.95 -18.79 -26.61
N ILE A 349 -24.43 -19.89 -26.07
CA ILE A 349 -24.25 -21.12 -26.85
C ILE A 349 -25.64 -21.74 -27.07
N GLY A 350 -26.18 -21.55 -28.27
CA GLY A 350 -27.54 -22.02 -28.61
C GLY A 350 -28.64 -21.34 -27.77
N GLY A 351 -28.50 -20.06 -27.41
CA GLY A 351 -29.51 -19.31 -26.66
C GLY A 351 -29.49 -19.51 -25.13
N ARG A 352 -28.56 -20.31 -24.59
CA ARG A 352 -28.38 -20.51 -23.13
C ARG A 352 -27.42 -19.49 -22.50
N LYS A 353 -27.73 -19.04 -21.28
CA LYS A 353 -26.83 -18.24 -20.43
C LYS A 353 -25.53 -19.00 -20.20
N ARG A 354 -24.36 -18.37 -20.33
CA ARG A 354 -23.05 -18.96 -20.00
C ARG A 354 -22.67 -18.62 -18.58
N VAL A 355 -22.40 -19.66 -17.78
CA VAL A 355 -22.07 -19.51 -16.36
C VAL A 355 -20.70 -20.13 -16.10
N LEU A 356 -19.80 -19.36 -15.49
CA LEU A 356 -18.51 -19.86 -15.04
C LEU A 356 -18.59 -20.29 -13.57
N VAL A 357 -18.14 -21.51 -13.26
CA VAL A 357 -17.91 -21.96 -11.89
C VAL A 357 -16.40 -22.12 -11.68
N THR A 358 -15.83 -21.35 -10.76
CA THR A 358 -14.39 -21.39 -10.51
C THR A 358 -14.07 -22.38 -9.40
N GLY A 359 -13.32 -23.44 -9.73
CA GLY A 359 -12.71 -24.31 -8.73
C GLY A 359 -11.67 -23.54 -7.92
N GLN A 360 -11.62 -23.84 -6.62
CA GLN A 360 -10.70 -23.23 -5.67
C GLN A 360 -9.85 -24.29 -4.97
N VAL A 361 -8.78 -23.84 -4.32
CA VAL A 361 -7.97 -24.68 -3.45
C VAL A 361 -8.70 -24.82 -2.11
N GLU A 362 -9.11 -26.03 -1.74
CA GLU A 362 -10.00 -26.26 -0.59
C GLU A 362 -9.34 -25.99 0.77
N ASP A 363 -8.02 -26.12 0.85
CA ASP A 363 -7.23 -25.79 2.03
C ASP A 363 -6.66 -24.36 1.98
N ASP A 364 -7.14 -23.52 1.06
CA ASP A 364 -6.83 -22.09 1.06
C ASP A 364 -7.54 -21.39 2.23
N ARG A 365 -6.85 -20.46 2.89
CA ARG A 365 -7.39 -19.73 4.04
C ARG A 365 -8.69 -18.99 3.68
N SER A 366 -8.78 -18.41 2.50
CA SER A 366 -10.03 -17.75 2.07
C SER A 366 -11.21 -18.73 1.95
N VAL A 367 -10.97 -20.00 1.63
CA VAL A 367 -12.01 -21.04 1.57
C VAL A 367 -12.31 -21.59 2.96
N LEU A 368 -11.29 -21.81 3.79
CA LEU A 368 -11.46 -22.28 5.17
C LEU A 368 -12.26 -21.29 6.03
N HIS A 369 -11.97 -19.98 5.91
CA HIS A 369 -12.63 -18.95 6.69
C HIS A 369 -13.95 -18.47 6.06
N GLY A 370 -13.98 -18.26 4.74
CA GLY A 370 -15.12 -17.66 4.06
C GLY A 370 -15.94 -18.61 3.19
N GLY A 371 -15.52 -19.85 2.97
CA GLY A 371 -16.16 -20.79 2.03
C GLY A 371 -17.39 -21.52 2.55
N GLY A 372 -17.74 -21.35 3.84
CA GLY A 372 -18.93 -21.97 4.43
C GLY A 372 -18.85 -23.51 4.54
N GLY A 373 -17.65 -24.08 4.53
CA GLY A 373 -17.41 -25.53 4.59
C GLY A 373 -17.75 -26.29 3.30
N LEU A 374 -17.98 -25.58 2.19
CA LEU A 374 -18.30 -26.18 0.90
C LEU A 374 -17.03 -26.59 0.15
N ASP A 375 -17.09 -27.73 -0.54
CA ASP A 375 -16.06 -28.16 -1.48
C ASP A 375 -16.41 -27.76 -2.93
N ASN A 376 -15.51 -28.05 -3.87
CA ASN A 376 -15.70 -27.68 -5.27
C ASN A 376 -16.85 -28.44 -5.95
N LEU A 377 -17.12 -29.69 -5.55
CA LEU A 377 -18.21 -30.49 -6.14
C LEU A 377 -19.57 -29.96 -5.68
N GLU A 378 -19.68 -29.61 -4.40
CA GLU A 378 -20.87 -28.99 -3.82
C GLU A 378 -21.13 -27.61 -4.43
N LEU A 379 -20.08 -26.80 -4.66
CA LEU A 379 -20.20 -25.55 -5.41
C LEU A 379 -20.81 -25.77 -6.80
N LEU A 380 -20.31 -26.75 -7.55
CA LEU A 380 -20.84 -27.11 -8.87
C LEU A 380 -22.30 -27.55 -8.82
N ARG A 381 -22.62 -28.42 -7.86
CA ARG A 381 -23.99 -28.92 -7.66
C ARG A 381 -24.96 -27.78 -7.36
N ARG A 382 -24.58 -26.85 -6.49
CA ARG A 382 -25.40 -25.66 -6.18
C ARG A 382 -25.51 -24.72 -7.36
N ALA A 383 -24.43 -24.48 -8.09
CA ALA A 383 -24.46 -23.65 -9.29
C ALA A 383 -25.44 -24.21 -10.34
N ARG A 384 -25.46 -25.53 -10.57
CA ARG A 384 -26.44 -26.18 -11.45
C ARG A 384 -27.88 -26.02 -10.94
N ALA A 385 -28.10 -26.13 -9.63
CA ALA A 385 -29.44 -25.95 -9.06
C ALA A 385 -29.97 -24.52 -9.23
N GLU A 386 -29.09 -23.52 -9.09
CA GLU A 386 -29.43 -22.11 -9.28
C GLU A 386 -29.58 -21.72 -10.76
N GLU A 387 -28.89 -22.42 -11.65
CA GLU A 387 -28.83 -22.12 -13.09
C GLU A 387 -29.20 -23.36 -13.95
N PRO A 388 -30.44 -23.89 -13.83
CA PRO A 388 -30.81 -25.18 -14.44
C PRO A 388 -30.74 -25.18 -15.97
N GLY A 389 -31.00 -24.03 -16.62
CA GLY A 389 -30.99 -23.87 -18.08
C GLY A 389 -29.69 -23.31 -18.66
N ALA A 390 -28.70 -22.99 -17.84
CA ALA A 390 -27.44 -22.41 -18.30
C ALA A 390 -26.49 -23.45 -18.89
N HIS A 391 -25.58 -23.00 -19.73
CA HIS A 391 -24.38 -23.74 -20.09
C HIS A 391 -23.29 -23.44 -19.05
N ILE A 392 -22.98 -24.42 -18.20
CA ILE A 392 -22.04 -24.27 -17.10
C ILE A 392 -20.65 -24.73 -17.53
N ILE A 393 -19.69 -23.81 -17.42
CA ILE A 393 -18.28 -24.04 -17.64
C ILE A 393 -17.62 -24.17 -16.27
N PHE A 394 -17.04 -25.33 -15.96
CA PHE A 394 -16.21 -25.50 -14.78
C PHE A 394 -14.75 -25.20 -15.11
N LYS A 395 -14.11 -24.32 -14.34
CA LYS A 395 -12.68 -24.08 -14.43
C LYS A 395 -11.97 -24.57 -13.17
N PRO A 396 -11.29 -25.73 -13.20
CA PRO A 396 -10.45 -26.19 -12.09
C PRO A 396 -9.33 -25.20 -11.75
N HIS A 397 -8.91 -25.17 -10.49
CA HIS A 397 -7.77 -24.35 -10.08
C HIS A 397 -6.44 -24.94 -10.60
N PRO A 398 -5.52 -24.15 -11.18
CA PRO A 398 -4.27 -24.67 -11.75
C PRO A 398 -3.40 -25.44 -10.73
N ASP A 399 -3.31 -24.97 -9.47
CA ASP A 399 -2.53 -25.67 -8.43
C ASP A 399 -3.14 -27.01 -8.00
N VAL A 400 -4.46 -27.17 -8.17
CA VAL A 400 -5.16 -28.44 -7.92
C VAL A 400 -4.88 -29.40 -9.07
N GLU A 401 -4.97 -28.93 -10.32
CA GLU A 401 -4.66 -29.73 -11.52
C GLU A 401 -3.19 -30.17 -11.56
N ALA A 402 -2.28 -29.35 -11.02
CA ALA A 402 -0.88 -29.71 -10.86
C ALA A 402 -0.63 -30.76 -9.75
N GLY A 403 -1.67 -31.12 -8.97
CA GLY A 403 -1.59 -32.07 -7.86
C GLY A 403 -0.88 -31.52 -6.62
N HIS A 404 -0.74 -30.20 -6.49
CA HIS A 404 -0.02 -29.56 -5.40
C HIS A 404 -0.90 -29.26 -4.19
N ARG A 405 -2.23 -29.21 -4.38
CA ARG A 405 -3.19 -28.78 -3.35
C ARG A 405 -4.50 -29.57 -3.42
N LYS A 406 -5.27 -29.52 -2.33
CA LYS A 406 -6.59 -30.16 -2.21
C LYS A 406 -7.63 -29.40 -3.03
N GLY A 407 -8.59 -30.12 -3.61
CA GLY A 407 -9.69 -29.53 -4.39
C GLY A 407 -10.07 -30.26 -5.66
N HIS A 408 -9.45 -31.41 -5.96
CA HIS A 408 -9.67 -32.09 -7.24
C HIS A 408 -11.09 -32.67 -7.30
N VAL A 409 -11.81 -32.34 -8.37
CA VAL A 409 -13.10 -32.92 -8.70
C VAL A 409 -12.90 -33.83 -9.92
N PRO A 410 -13.18 -35.15 -9.82
CA PRO A 410 -13.08 -36.04 -10.98
C PRO A 410 -13.97 -35.58 -12.13
N ASP A 411 -13.46 -35.62 -13.36
CA ASP A 411 -14.16 -35.12 -14.56
C ASP A 411 -15.56 -35.70 -14.72
N ALA A 412 -15.72 -37.01 -14.49
CA ALA A 412 -17.03 -37.66 -14.56
C ALA A 412 -18.04 -37.04 -13.58
N ARG A 413 -17.60 -36.70 -12.36
CA ARG A 413 -18.43 -36.06 -11.33
C ARG A 413 -18.69 -34.59 -11.64
N ALA A 414 -17.70 -33.89 -12.19
CA ALA A 414 -17.88 -32.50 -12.60
C ALA A 414 -18.89 -32.38 -13.75
N LEU A 415 -18.82 -33.27 -14.75
CA LEU A 415 -19.71 -33.30 -15.92
C LEU A 415 -21.15 -33.75 -15.61
N GLU A 416 -21.43 -34.24 -14.40
CA GLU A 416 -22.82 -34.42 -13.94
C GLU A 416 -23.51 -33.06 -13.72
N PHE A 417 -22.75 -32.01 -13.42
CA PHE A 417 -23.28 -30.69 -13.08
C PHE A 417 -22.82 -29.58 -14.03
N ALA A 418 -21.66 -29.73 -14.68
CA ALA A 418 -21.14 -28.82 -15.70
C ALA A 418 -21.37 -29.37 -17.11
N ASP A 419 -21.52 -28.48 -18.09
CA ASP A 419 -21.57 -28.86 -19.51
C ASP A 419 -20.15 -29.01 -20.11
N THR A 420 -19.16 -28.30 -19.57
CA THR A 420 -17.78 -28.29 -20.08
C THR A 420 -16.78 -28.01 -18.97
N ILE A 421 -15.57 -28.56 -19.09
CA ILE A 421 -14.43 -28.26 -18.21
C ILE A 421 -13.37 -27.50 -19.01
N ASP A 422 -13.07 -26.25 -18.62
CA ASP A 422 -12.05 -25.42 -19.26
C ASP A 422 -10.76 -25.37 -18.41
N ARG A 423 -9.68 -25.88 -19.00
CA ARG A 423 -8.35 -25.95 -18.38
C ARG A 423 -7.32 -25.02 -19.00
N THR A 424 -7.60 -24.52 -20.19
CA THR A 424 -6.62 -23.84 -21.05
C THR A 424 -6.78 -22.33 -20.99
N SER A 425 -8.02 -21.84 -21.00
CA SER A 425 -8.31 -20.41 -21.09
C SER A 425 -7.87 -19.69 -19.82
N SER A 426 -7.38 -18.47 -19.96
CA SER A 426 -7.13 -17.61 -18.81
C SER A 426 -8.45 -17.27 -18.10
N ILE A 427 -8.38 -16.91 -16.81
CA ILE A 427 -9.57 -16.49 -16.08
C ILE A 427 -10.18 -15.23 -16.70
N ALA A 428 -9.37 -14.24 -17.09
CA ALA A 428 -9.87 -13.01 -17.69
C ALA A 428 -10.59 -13.28 -19.02
N ALA A 429 -10.02 -14.14 -19.87
CA ALA A 429 -10.62 -14.49 -21.16
C ALA A 429 -11.97 -15.19 -20.99
N LEU A 430 -12.14 -15.99 -19.94
CA LEU A 430 -13.43 -16.60 -19.61
C LEU A 430 -14.43 -15.57 -19.06
N LEU A 431 -13.98 -14.69 -18.17
CA LEU A 431 -14.83 -13.62 -17.62
C LEU A 431 -15.37 -12.68 -18.71
N ASP A 432 -14.61 -12.47 -19.79
CA ASP A 432 -15.05 -11.66 -20.93
C ASP A 432 -16.14 -12.35 -21.78
N GLN A 433 -16.36 -13.67 -21.59
CA GLN A 433 -17.23 -14.51 -22.42
C GLN A 433 -18.46 -15.09 -21.71
N VAL A 434 -18.61 -14.85 -20.41
CA VAL A 434 -19.71 -15.41 -19.59
C VAL A 434 -20.67 -14.33 -19.12
N ASP A 435 -21.92 -14.72 -18.85
CA ASP A 435 -22.95 -13.84 -18.34
C ASP A 435 -22.89 -13.73 -16.81
N ALA A 436 -22.58 -14.85 -16.14
CA ALA A 436 -22.51 -14.93 -14.69
C ALA A 436 -21.35 -15.81 -14.20
N VAL A 437 -20.94 -15.58 -12.94
CA VAL A 437 -19.86 -16.32 -12.27
C VAL A 437 -20.32 -16.76 -10.89
N HIS A 438 -20.11 -18.04 -10.59
CA HIS A 438 -20.37 -18.64 -9.29
C HIS A 438 -19.04 -18.95 -8.60
N VAL A 439 -18.88 -18.45 -7.37
CA VAL A 439 -17.65 -18.54 -6.59
C VAL A 439 -17.95 -18.92 -5.13
N LEU A 440 -16.99 -19.55 -4.44
CA LEU A 440 -17.01 -19.54 -2.97
C LEU A 440 -16.48 -18.19 -2.49
N THR A 441 -15.18 -17.97 -2.63
CA THR A 441 -14.47 -16.78 -2.14
C THR A 441 -13.42 -16.24 -3.12
N SER A 442 -13.35 -16.83 -4.32
CA SER A 442 -12.32 -16.52 -5.32
C SER A 442 -12.26 -15.04 -5.67
N LEU A 443 -11.05 -14.49 -5.88
CA LEU A 443 -10.88 -13.14 -6.42
C LEU A 443 -11.53 -12.98 -7.81
N ALA A 444 -11.72 -14.08 -8.55
CA ALA A 444 -12.38 -14.07 -9.85
C ALA A 444 -13.79 -13.45 -9.81
N GLY A 445 -14.51 -13.56 -8.68
CA GLY A 445 -15.80 -12.88 -8.53
C GLY A 445 -15.68 -11.36 -8.50
N PHE A 446 -14.64 -10.81 -7.85
CA PHE A 446 -14.36 -9.37 -7.91
C PHE A 446 -13.96 -8.92 -9.32
N GLU A 447 -13.14 -9.71 -10.01
CA GLU A 447 -12.77 -9.45 -11.41
C GLU A 447 -13.96 -9.52 -12.37
N ALA A 448 -14.95 -10.35 -12.07
CA ALA A 448 -16.21 -10.45 -12.80
C ALA A 448 -17.10 -9.22 -12.57
N LEU A 449 -17.20 -8.74 -11.31
CA LEU A 449 -17.89 -7.47 -10.99
C LEU A 449 -17.31 -6.29 -11.76
N MET A 450 -15.97 -6.17 -11.82
CA MET A 450 -15.30 -5.11 -12.59
C MET A 450 -15.64 -5.12 -14.09
N ARG A 451 -16.02 -6.29 -14.64
CA ARG A 451 -16.46 -6.49 -16.03
C ARG A 451 -17.98 -6.38 -16.22
N GLY A 452 -18.71 -6.03 -15.17
CA GLY A 452 -20.17 -5.95 -15.20
C GLY A 452 -20.87 -7.31 -15.36
N ARG A 453 -20.22 -8.41 -14.94
CA ARG A 453 -20.84 -9.74 -14.95
C ARG A 453 -21.67 -9.95 -13.69
N GLU A 454 -22.72 -10.76 -13.79
CA GLU A 454 -23.46 -11.20 -12.61
C GLU A 454 -22.56 -12.11 -11.75
N VAL A 455 -22.59 -11.92 -10.43
CA VAL A 455 -21.76 -12.70 -9.50
C VAL A 455 -22.62 -13.28 -8.39
N VAL A 456 -22.55 -14.59 -8.25
CA VAL A 456 -23.24 -15.38 -7.22
C VAL A 456 -22.19 -15.94 -6.26
N THR A 457 -22.28 -15.57 -4.99
CA THR A 457 -21.33 -15.98 -3.94
C THR A 457 -21.95 -17.07 -3.07
N HIS A 458 -21.33 -18.25 -3.06
CA HIS A 458 -21.75 -19.38 -2.20
C HIS A 458 -21.04 -19.36 -0.84
N GLY A 459 -19.90 -18.67 -0.77
CA GLY A 459 -19.24 -18.26 0.47
C GLY A 459 -19.43 -16.76 0.74
N VAL A 460 -18.57 -16.20 1.60
CA VAL A 460 -18.59 -14.78 1.99
C VAL A 460 -17.22 -14.14 1.71
N PRO A 461 -16.89 -13.85 0.44
CA PRO A 461 -15.71 -13.07 0.10
C PRO A 461 -15.83 -11.62 0.60
N PHE A 462 -14.73 -10.86 0.53
CA PHE A 462 -14.68 -9.46 0.95
C PHE A 462 -15.70 -8.56 0.21
N TYR A 463 -16.08 -8.93 -1.01
CA TYR A 463 -17.01 -8.17 -1.87
C TYR A 463 -18.47 -8.63 -1.78
N ALA A 464 -18.80 -9.64 -0.96
CA ALA A 464 -20.17 -10.05 -0.68
C ALA A 464 -20.84 -9.14 0.37
N GLY A 465 -22.15 -8.94 0.29
CA GLY A 465 -22.93 -8.18 1.27
C GLY A 465 -23.11 -6.69 0.98
N TRP A 466 -22.49 -6.16 -0.08
CA TRP A 466 -22.52 -4.73 -0.40
C TRP A 466 -23.58 -4.35 -1.43
N GLY A 467 -24.43 -5.31 -1.83
CA GLY A 467 -25.49 -5.12 -2.83
C GLY A 467 -25.05 -5.23 -4.29
N LEU A 468 -23.82 -5.70 -4.56
CA LEU A 468 -23.27 -5.91 -5.91
C LEU A 468 -23.32 -7.36 -6.37
N THR A 469 -23.58 -8.30 -5.46
CA THR A 469 -23.59 -9.74 -5.65
C THR A 469 -24.93 -10.33 -5.26
N ARG A 470 -25.26 -11.51 -5.81
CA ARG A 470 -26.29 -12.38 -5.24
C ARG A 470 -25.64 -13.28 -4.19
N ASP A 471 -25.85 -12.94 -2.93
CA ASP A 471 -25.22 -13.62 -1.80
C ASP A 471 -26.06 -14.82 -1.33
N LEU A 472 -25.50 -16.03 -1.48
CA LEU A 472 -26.06 -17.28 -0.94
C LEU A 472 -25.32 -17.72 0.33
N GLY A 473 -24.08 -17.25 0.53
CA GLY A 473 -23.36 -17.38 1.79
C GLY A 473 -24.00 -16.55 2.90
N ALA A 474 -23.77 -16.95 4.16
CA ALA A 474 -24.28 -16.24 5.34
C ALA A 474 -23.49 -14.95 5.60
N VAL A 475 -23.82 -13.89 4.88
CA VAL A 475 -23.19 -12.56 5.03
C VAL A 475 -23.37 -12.06 6.48
N PRO A 476 -22.30 -11.58 7.14
CA PRO A 476 -22.39 -10.99 8.47
C PRO A 476 -23.37 -9.83 8.54
N ALA A 477 -24.24 -9.81 9.56
CA ALA A 477 -25.24 -8.77 9.76
C ALA A 477 -24.67 -7.35 9.94
N ARG A 478 -23.36 -7.23 10.18
CA ARG A 478 -22.64 -5.96 10.30
C ARG A 478 -22.30 -5.28 8.96
N ARG A 479 -22.43 -5.98 7.82
CA ARG A 479 -22.31 -5.37 6.48
C ARG A 479 -23.68 -4.82 6.09
N THR A 480 -23.95 -3.57 6.44
CA THR A 480 -25.29 -2.97 6.26
C THR A 480 -25.33 -1.98 5.10
N ARG A 481 -24.17 -1.44 4.71
CA ARG A 481 -24.09 -0.43 3.66
C ARG A 481 -24.19 -1.04 2.27
N ARG A 482 -24.84 -0.32 1.36
CA ARG A 482 -24.75 -0.60 -0.09
C ARG A 482 -23.65 0.23 -0.72
N ARG A 483 -22.89 -0.38 -1.65
CA ARG A 483 -21.82 0.28 -2.39
C ARG A 483 -22.03 0.18 -3.88
N THR A 484 -21.64 1.23 -4.58
CA THR A 484 -21.44 1.20 -6.03
C THR A 484 -20.16 0.41 -6.35
N LEU A 485 -20.07 -0.09 -7.58
CA LEU A 485 -18.89 -0.82 -8.04
C LEU A 485 -17.61 0.02 -7.88
N ASP A 486 -17.67 1.31 -8.22
CA ASP A 486 -16.49 2.18 -8.16
C ASP A 486 -16.09 2.53 -6.72
N GLU A 487 -17.03 2.55 -5.77
CA GLU A 487 -16.70 2.63 -4.34
C GLU A 487 -16.00 1.35 -3.84
N LEU A 488 -16.46 0.17 -4.28
CA LEU A 488 -15.80 -1.10 -3.96
C LEU A 488 -14.38 -1.12 -4.53
N VAL A 489 -14.21 -0.73 -5.80
CA VAL A 489 -12.90 -0.62 -6.45
C VAL A 489 -12.00 0.39 -5.72
N ALA A 490 -12.53 1.56 -5.33
CA ALA A 490 -11.78 2.57 -4.58
C ALA A 490 -11.26 2.00 -3.25
N ALA A 491 -12.12 1.34 -2.47
CA ALA A 491 -11.74 0.74 -1.20
C ALA A 491 -10.69 -0.36 -1.41
N THR A 492 -10.94 -1.29 -2.33
CA THR A 492 -10.13 -2.50 -2.52
C THR A 492 -8.81 -2.27 -3.25
N LEU A 493 -8.74 -1.31 -4.18
CA LEU A 493 -7.56 -1.10 -5.04
C LEU A 493 -6.83 0.23 -4.80
N ILE A 494 -7.41 1.19 -4.08
CA ILE A 494 -6.76 2.49 -3.84
C ILE A 494 -6.47 2.70 -2.36
N LEU A 495 -7.47 2.50 -1.49
CA LEU A 495 -7.37 2.89 -0.08
C LEU A 495 -6.74 1.81 0.81
N TYR A 496 -7.00 0.54 0.52
CA TYR A 496 -6.59 -0.59 1.35
C TYR A 496 -5.17 -1.11 1.05
N PRO A 497 -4.79 -1.40 -0.20
CA PRO A 497 -3.47 -1.94 -0.53
C PRO A 497 -2.37 -0.88 -0.61
N ARG A 498 -1.13 -1.34 -0.46
CA ARG A 498 0.10 -0.57 -0.65
C ARG A 498 0.80 -1.06 -1.91
N TYR A 499 1.32 -0.14 -2.73
CA TYR A 499 1.96 -0.47 -4.00
C TYR A 499 3.40 0.01 -4.05
N LEU A 500 4.24 -0.74 -4.75
CA LEU A 500 5.64 -0.39 -5.00
C LEU A 500 5.88 -0.27 -6.51
N ASP A 501 6.51 0.82 -6.93
CA ASP A 501 7.01 0.92 -8.30
C ASP A 501 8.28 0.04 -8.44
N PRO A 502 8.27 -1.00 -9.30
CA PRO A 502 9.42 -1.88 -9.50
C PRO A 502 10.66 -1.16 -10.04
N VAL A 503 10.49 -0.02 -10.72
CA VAL A 503 11.59 0.74 -11.34
C VAL A 503 12.30 1.61 -10.31
N THR A 504 11.55 2.52 -9.67
CA THR A 504 12.10 3.46 -8.67
C THR A 504 12.26 2.87 -7.28
N ARG A 505 11.54 1.78 -6.97
CA ARG A 505 11.39 1.22 -5.61
C ARG A 505 10.86 2.24 -4.61
N LEU A 506 10.01 3.16 -5.07
CA LEU A 506 9.25 4.04 -4.20
C LEU A 506 7.82 3.50 -4.04
N PRO A 507 7.21 3.66 -2.85
CA PRO A 507 5.78 3.44 -2.71
C PRO A 507 5.01 4.33 -3.69
N CYS A 508 4.05 3.76 -4.41
CA CYS A 508 3.30 4.44 -5.47
C CYS A 508 1.79 4.18 -5.36
N GLY A 509 1.02 4.77 -6.28
CA GLY A 509 -0.39 4.43 -6.47
C GLY A 509 -0.59 3.21 -7.37
N PRO A 510 -1.80 2.61 -7.37
CA PRO A 510 -2.13 1.49 -8.26
C PRO A 510 -1.94 1.82 -9.74
N GLU A 511 -2.20 3.05 -10.17
CA GLU A 511 -2.08 3.49 -11.56
C GLU A 511 -0.65 3.32 -12.06
N THR A 512 0.34 3.75 -11.26
CA THR A 512 1.76 3.59 -11.58
C THR A 512 2.10 2.11 -11.75
N LEU A 513 1.65 1.24 -10.84
CA LEU A 513 1.92 -0.19 -10.97
C LEU A 513 1.26 -0.78 -12.22
N VAL A 514 0.02 -0.39 -12.52
CA VAL A 514 -0.71 -0.80 -13.72
C VAL A 514 0.02 -0.36 -15.00
N ASP A 515 0.53 0.87 -15.05
CA ASP A 515 1.35 1.36 -16.16
C ASP A 515 2.64 0.55 -16.34
N ARG A 516 3.31 0.19 -15.23
CA ARG A 516 4.50 -0.66 -15.27
C ARG A 516 4.18 -2.07 -15.75
N ILE A 517 3.04 -2.63 -15.37
CA ILE A 517 2.57 -3.94 -15.85
C ILE A 517 2.30 -3.86 -17.35
N ALA A 518 1.52 -2.87 -17.79
CA ALA A 518 1.15 -2.67 -19.19
C ALA A 518 2.37 -2.46 -20.11
N SER A 519 3.40 -1.74 -19.63
CA SER A 519 4.65 -1.48 -20.35
C SER A 519 5.70 -2.59 -20.22
N GLY A 520 5.39 -3.71 -19.54
CA GLY A 520 6.34 -4.82 -19.33
C GLY A 520 7.51 -4.49 -18.38
N GLN A 521 7.43 -3.36 -17.67
CA GLN A 521 8.42 -2.89 -16.70
C GLN A 521 8.19 -3.46 -15.29
N ALA A 522 7.11 -4.23 -15.06
CA ALA A 522 6.78 -4.85 -13.78
C ALA A 522 7.64 -6.07 -13.39
N ASN A 523 8.92 -6.06 -13.75
CA ASN A 523 9.84 -7.17 -13.57
C ASN A 523 10.82 -6.91 -12.43
N VAL A 524 10.62 -7.57 -11.28
CA VAL A 524 11.60 -7.56 -10.19
C VAL A 524 12.65 -8.63 -10.46
N ARG A 525 13.84 -8.22 -10.90
CA ARG A 525 14.96 -9.13 -11.17
C ARG A 525 15.78 -9.39 -9.91
N SER A 526 15.96 -10.65 -9.53
CA SER A 526 16.94 -11.09 -8.53
C SER A 526 17.68 -12.35 -9.00
N ALA A 527 18.91 -12.57 -8.52
CA ALA A 527 19.71 -13.74 -8.88
C ALA A 527 19.01 -15.06 -8.46
N LEU A 528 18.31 -15.05 -7.32
CA LEU A 528 17.51 -16.17 -6.83
C LEU A 528 16.31 -16.49 -7.72
N ILE A 529 15.67 -15.47 -8.31
CA ILE A 529 14.56 -15.65 -9.26
C ILE A 529 15.06 -16.33 -10.52
N ARG A 530 16.20 -15.90 -11.08
CA ARG A 530 16.80 -16.56 -12.25
C ARG A 530 17.12 -18.03 -11.97
N LEU A 531 17.68 -18.32 -10.80
CA LEU A 531 17.99 -19.69 -10.39
C LEU A 531 16.72 -20.56 -10.32
N ARG A 532 15.64 -20.05 -9.71
CA ARG A 532 14.37 -20.79 -9.61
C ARG A 532 13.61 -20.89 -10.92
N GLU A 533 13.66 -19.89 -11.78
CA GLU A 533 13.09 -19.97 -13.14
C GLU A 533 13.82 -21.01 -14.00
N VAL A 534 15.14 -21.15 -13.81
CA VAL A 534 15.94 -22.21 -14.43
C VAL A 534 15.55 -23.57 -13.83
N GLN A 535 15.47 -23.69 -12.50
CA GLN A 535 15.03 -24.91 -11.83
C GLN A 535 13.62 -25.34 -12.25
N GLY A 536 12.66 -24.42 -12.33
CA GLY A 536 11.29 -24.68 -12.77
C GLY A 536 11.21 -25.08 -14.25
N ARG A 537 12.05 -24.49 -15.12
CA ARG A 537 12.21 -24.95 -16.51
C ARG A 537 12.77 -26.38 -16.56
N MET A 538 13.79 -26.69 -15.78
CA MET A 538 14.36 -28.05 -15.70
C MET A 538 13.34 -29.08 -15.21
N ASN A 539 12.57 -28.76 -14.16
CA ASN A 539 11.53 -29.64 -13.62
C ASN A 539 10.39 -29.88 -14.62
N ARG A 540 10.01 -28.88 -15.43
CA ARG A 540 9.01 -29.05 -16.51
C ARG A 540 9.52 -29.96 -17.63
N VAL A 541 10.79 -29.85 -18.01
CA VAL A 541 11.41 -30.72 -19.01
C VAL A 541 11.52 -32.15 -18.49
N LEU A 542 11.93 -32.33 -17.24
CA LEU A 542 11.98 -33.65 -16.58
C LEU A 542 10.59 -34.27 -16.44
N GLY A 543 9.57 -33.50 -16.05
CA GLY A 543 8.18 -33.95 -15.96
C GLY A 543 7.54 -34.30 -17.32
N TRP A 544 8.02 -33.70 -18.41
CA TRP A 544 7.62 -34.08 -19.77
C TRP A 544 8.28 -35.40 -20.21
N MET A 545 9.53 -35.64 -19.78
CA MET A 545 10.25 -36.89 -20.08
C MET A 545 9.72 -38.11 -19.31
N THR A 546 9.14 -37.91 -18.12
CA THR A 546 8.56 -39.00 -17.31
C THR A 546 7.09 -39.32 -17.62
N ARG A 547 6.43 -38.55 -18.50
CA ARG A 547 5.06 -38.78 -18.98
C ARG A 547 5.00 -39.35 -20.41
N ARG A 548 6.15 -39.66 -21.01
CA ARG A 548 6.27 -40.58 -22.16
C ARG A 548 6.67 -41.95 -21.65
#